data_AF-A0A9Q9IKB7-F1
#
_entry.id   AF-A0A9Q9IKB7-F1
#
_cell.length_a   1.000
_cell.length_b   1.000
_cell.length_c   1.000
_cell.angle_alpha   90.00
_cell.angle_beta   90.00
_cell.angle_gamma   90.00
#
_symmetry.space_group_name_H-M   'P 1'
#
loop_
_entity.id
_entity.type
_entity.pdbx_description
1 polymer ?
#
loop_
_entity_poly.entity_id
_entity_poly.type
_entity_poly.pdbx_seq_one_letter_code
_entity_poly.pdbx_strand_id
1 'polypeptide(L)'
;MGLFRVAWRATRWIAVVMEPVAFSVCVDSSAFAVLDRSLGMAKQFRPVDRDQQFLLPVDMRDWLPDEHQVWLVLDVVEQLDLTVLRSRYRLGGVGRQAYDPVMLLALLVYGYCQGVRSSRAIERACHTDVAFRVLCGQDPPDHTRIARFRQAHLDLFEDLFTQVLIVCAKAGFVRLGIVAIDGTKIAANASIDASHERAYYQAKVAAMTGEAAMVDAAEDTRFGLDRRGDEPPEGMSGRGAAGRAERAARLRRCLDEITAADAARDAVIAAEQDTAAQYLADARAGRVRRGQPPRGVTPVQTAEARLDRYIQQYGPGHRYVRKARRALTAAVTDAERNATEPKPPKDRKTCRHGKTCRRSGCLPAPVQRNSTDPDSRIMPTRKGFIQGYNAQLAASEDHFIIAGHLVQDPGDVEQLQPMLASSTTAAETLRTQRRDPDAAHASIGIALADNGYCSDANLTAPGPDRLIATGKTRDLHHTATTNPATGPPPDTAAPHEAMQHRLSTPDGAALYKKRGATIEPINGHLKDCIGLRAFLLRGLHACQAELHLAALTHNIRRLHTLTTST
;
A
#
# COMPACT_ATOMS: atom_id res chain seq x y z
N MET A 1 42.44 -28.15 10.85
CA MET A 1 42.20 -29.60 11.03
C MET A 1 40.83 -29.76 11.68
N GLY A 2 39.97 -30.63 11.14
CA GLY A 2 38.64 -30.90 11.68
C GLY A 2 37.51 -30.69 10.67
N LEU A 3 37.49 -31.46 9.59
CA LEU A 3 36.40 -31.55 8.60
C LEU A 3 35.35 -32.56 9.09
N PHE A 4 34.13 -32.13 9.34
CA PHE A 4 32.96 -33.03 9.50
C PHE A 4 32.22 -33.12 8.15
N ARG A 5 32.23 -34.31 7.55
CA ARG A 5 31.45 -34.68 6.36
C ARG A 5 30.07 -35.21 6.78
N VAL A 6 29.01 -34.58 6.29
CA VAL A 6 27.63 -35.08 6.37
C VAL A 6 27.33 -35.87 5.09
N ALA A 7 26.95 -37.14 5.23
CA ALA A 7 26.60 -38.03 4.13
C ALA A 7 25.12 -37.85 3.73
N TRP A 8 24.88 -37.49 2.47
CA TRP A 8 23.57 -37.55 1.81
C TRP A 8 23.39 -38.90 1.13
N ARG A 9 22.28 -39.61 1.36
CA ARG A 9 21.84 -40.76 0.57
C ARG A 9 20.54 -40.44 -0.16
N ALA A 10 20.62 -40.50 -1.48
CA ALA A 10 19.53 -40.42 -2.43
C ALA A 10 18.70 -41.72 -2.45
N THR A 11 17.39 -41.62 -2.68
CA THR A 11 16.57 -42.77 -3.09
C THR A 11 15.62 -42.38 -4.22
N ARG A 12 15.49 -43.32 -5.15
CA ARG A 12 15.00 -43.24 -6.54
C ARG A 12 13.49 -43.03 -6.66
N TRP A 13 13.13 -42.39 -7.77
CA TRP A 13 11.79 -42.40 -8.37
C TRP A 13 11.57 -43.72 -9.14
N ILE A 14 10.43 -44.37 -8.95
CA ILE A 14 9.91 -45.42 -9.82
C ILE A 14 8.51 -45.02 -10.25
N ALA A 15 8.35 -44.81 -11.55
CA ALA A 15 7.07 -44.72 -12.23
C ALA A 15 6.61 -46.13 -12.61
N VAL A 16 5.34 -46.47 -12.37
CA VAL A 16 4.69 -47.63 -12.98
C VAL A 16 3.33 -47.20 -13.51
N VAL A 17 3.23 -47.30 -14.83
CA VAL A 17 2.04 -47.28 -15.67
C VAL A 17 1.23 -48.54 -15.39
N MET A 18 -0.10 -48.46 -15.27
CA MET A 18 -1.01 -49.56 -15.65
C MET A 18 -2.34 -49.01 -16.18
N GLU A 19 -2.68 -49.45 -17.38
CA GLU A 19 -3.96 -49.29 -18.09
C GLU A 19 -5.03 -50.29 -17.58
N PRO A 20 -6.31 -50.10 -17.96
CA PRO A 20 -7.46 -50.59 -17.19
C PRO A 20 -7.96 -51.97 -17.65
N VAL A 21 -8.58 -52.72 -16.74
CA VAL A 21 -9.42 -53.88 -17.07
C VAL A 21 -10.79 -53.71 -16.42
N ALA A 22 -11.81 -53.93 -17.23
CA ALA A 22 -13.20 -53.60 -17.01
C ALA A 22 -13.97 -54.64 -16.15
N PHE A 23 -15.01 -54.11 -15.50
CA PHE A 23 -16.34 -54.70 -15.26
C PHE A 23 -16.47 -56.04 -14.50
N SER A 24 -17.10 -55.99 -13.33
CA SER A 24 -18.43 -56.60 -13.12
C SER A 24 -19.06 -56.11 -11.82
N VAL A 25 -20.33 -55.72 -11.92
CA VAL A 25 -21.23 -55.31 -10.84
C VAL A 25 -21.63 -56.52 -10.00
N CYS A 26 -21.66 -56.38 -8.67
CA CYS A 26 -22.75 -56.91 -7.84
C CYS A 26 -22.80 -56.17 -6.50
N VAL A 27 -24.02 -55.76 -6.17
CA VAL A 27 -24.47 -55.01 -5.00
C VAL A 27 -24.36 -55.91 -3.77
N ASP A 28 -23.84 -55.41 -2.65
CA ASP A 28 -24.57 -55.57 -1.39
C ASP A 28 -24.17 -54.56 -0.31
N SER A 29 -25.20 -53.93 0.25
CA SER A 29 -25.12 -53.00 1.35
C SER A 29 -25.11 -53.76 2.66
N SER A 30 -23.97 -53.84 3.33
CA SER A 30 -23.93 -54.08 4.79
C SER A 30 -22.54 -53.85 5.36
N ALA A 31 -22.45 -52.86 6.26
CA ALA A 31 -21.56 -52.80 7.41
C ALA A 31 -20.22 -53.57 7.30
N PHE A 32 -19.14 -52.86 6.97
CA PHE A 32 -17.80 -53.27 7.37
C PHE A 32 -17.17 -52.21 8.26
N ALA A 33 -17.37 -52.43 9.57
CA ALA A 33 -16.55 -51.82 10.61
C ALA A 33 -15.12 -52.32 10.43
N VAL A 34 -14.20 -51.45 10.02
CA VAL A 34 -12.77 -51.73 10.10
C VAL A 34 -12.32 -51.47 11.53
N LEU A 35 -12.31 -52.54 12.32
CA LEU A 35 -11.53 -52.68 13.53
C LEU A 35 -10.04 -52.67 13.15
N ASP A 36 -9.38 -51.51 13.27
CA ASP A 36 -7.94 -51.47 13.51
C ASP A 36 -7.70 -51.24 15.01
N ARG A 37 -7.60 -52.36 15.75
CA ARG A 37 -7.09 -52.38 17.13
C ARG A 37 -5.57 -52.54 17.08
N SER A 38 -4.86 -51.42 16.96
CA SER A 38 -3.47 -51.33 17.38
C SER A 38 -3.39 -51.03 18.88
N LEU A 39 -2.95 -52.02 19.64
CA LEU A 39 -2.60 -51.92 21.05
C LEU A 39 -1.37 -51.02 21.22
N GLY A 40 -1.61 -49.78 21.64
CA GLY A 40 -0.60 -48.82 22.08
C GLY A 40 -1.25 -47.47 22.30
N MET A 41 -1.77 -47.23 23.52
CA MET A 41 -2.53 -46.04 23.95
C MET A 41 -2.73 -44.95 22.87
N ALA A 42 -3.67 -45.20 21.95
CA ALA A 42 -3.98 -44.22 20.93
C ALA A 42 -4.80 -43.12 21.60
N LYS A 43 -4.22 -41.92 21.71
CA LYS A 43 -4.99 -40.71 21.99
C LYS A 43 -6.11 -40.66 20.93
N GLN A 44 -7.35 -40.96 21.33
CA GLN A 44 -8.48 -40.97 20.38
C GLN A 44 -8.74 -39.52 19.95
N PHE A 45 -8.25 -39.16 18.76
CA PHE A 45 -8.55 -37.89 18.13
C PHE A 45 -9.90 -37.99 17.40
N ARG A 46 -10.66 -36.89 17.37
CA ARG A 46 -11.86 -36.80 16.53
C ARG A 46 -11.44 -36.81 15.04
N PRO A 47 -12.09 -37.58 14.16
CA PRO A 47 -11.78 -37.55 12.73
C PRO A 47 -12.14 -36.17 12.15
N VAL A 48 -11.34 -35.71 11.18
CA VAL A 48 -11.56 -34.43 10.49
C VAL A 48 -12.07 -34.73 9.09
N ASP A 49 -13.35 -34.43 8.84
CA ASP A 49 -13.95 -34.50 7.50
C ASP A 49 -14.02 -33.10 6.90
N ARG A 50 -13.36 -32.90 5.75
CA ARG A 50 -13.34 -31.63 5.01
C ARG A 50 -14.29 -31.63 3.81
N ASP A 51 -14.76 -32.81 3.41
CA ASP A 51 -15.65 -33.00 2.26
C ASP A 51 -17.11 -33.10 2.70
N GLN A 52 -17.38 -33.02 4.01
CA GLN A 52 -18.73 -32.93 4.59
C GLN A 52 -19.54 -31.81 3.93
N GLN A 53 -20.59 -32.21 3.21
CA GLN A 53 -21.52 -31.30 2.59
C GLN A 53 -22.60 -30.84 3.58
N PHE A 54 -23.04 -29.59 3.47
CA PHE A 54 -24.22 -29.10 4.18
C PHE A 54 -25.48 -29.49 3.40
N LEU A 55 -26.44 -30.15 4.07
CA LEU A 55 -27.69 -30.58 3.44
C LEU A 55 -28.65 -29.42 3.15
N LEU A 56 -28.64 -28.40 4.01
CA LEU A 56 -29.40 -27.15 3.88
C LEU A 56 -28.44 -25.96 4.04
N PRO A 57 -28.74 -24.79 3.45
CA PRO A 57 -28.00 -23.57 3.74
C PRO A 57 -28.05 -23.28 5.25
N VAL A 58 -26.87 -23.23 5.87
CA VAL A 58 -26.71 -22.83 7.26
C VAL A 58 -26.94 -21.33 7.40
N ASP A 59 -27.55 -20.90 8.51
CA ASP A 59 -27.67 -19.48 8.82
C ASP A 59 -26.26 -18.90 9.04
N MET A 60 -25.98 -17.76 8.42
CA MET A 60 -24.68 -17.10 8.53
C MET A 60 -24.43 -16.59 9.95
N ARG A 61 -25.49 -16.32 10.71
CA ARG A 61 -25.41 -15.91 12.12
C ARG A 61 -24.82 -17.02 12.99
N ASP A 62 -25.10 -18.28 12.67
CA ASP A 62 -24.60 -19.44 13.41
C ASP A 62 -23.09 -19.68 13.21
N TRP A 63 -22.45 -18.98 12.25
CA TRP A 63 -21.03 -19.16 11.97
C TRP A 63 -20.13 -18.44 12.98
N LEU A 64 -20.68 -17.48 13.73
CA LEU A 64 -19.95 -16.68 14.70
C LEU A 64 -20.68 -16.71 16.05
N PRO A 65 -19.96 -16.69 17.18
CA PRO A 65 -20.58 -16.51 18.49
C PRO A 65 -21.34 -15.17 18.59
N ASP A 66 -22.37 -15.12 19.45
CA ASP A 66 -23.18 -13.91 19.70
C ASP A 66 -22.33 -12.71 20.19
N GLU A 67 -21.25 -12.99 20.90
CA GLU A 67 -20.34 -11.97 21.49
C GLU A 67 -19.29 -11.45 20.48
N HIS A 68 -19.29 -11.97 19.25
CA HIS A 68 -18.27 -11.66 18.27
C HIS A 68 -18.29 -10.17 17.89
N GLN A 69 -17.11 -9.54 17.82
CA GLN A 69 -16.95 -8.09 17.63
C GLN A 69 -17.68 -7.51 16.41
N VAL A 70 -17.87 -8.32 15.36
CA VAL A 70 -18.54 -7.88 14.12
C VAL A 70 -19.97 -7.41 14.38
N TRP A 71 -20.68 -8.03 15.33
CA TRP A 71 -22.06 -7.68 15.65
C TRP A 71 -22.14 -6.29 16.27
N LEU A 72 -21.25 -5.98 17.22
CA LEU A 72 -21.15 -4.63 17.76
C LEU A 72 -20.81 -3.59 16.68
N VAL A 73 -19.94 -3.92 15.73
CA VAL A 73 -19.62 -2.98 14.64
C VAL A 73 -20.87 -2.70 13.79
N LEU A 74 -21.65 -3.72 13.45
CA LEU A 74 -22.91 -3.55 12.71
C LEU A 74 -23.91 -2.72 13.51
N ASP A 75 -24.13 -3.05 14.79
CA ASP A 75 -25.05 -2.33 15.67
C ASP A 75 -24.65 -0.86 15.80
N VAL A 76 -23.37 -0.57 16.06
CA VAL A 76 -22.90 0.82 16.19
C VAL A 76 -23.09 1.57 14.88
N VAL A 77 -22.70 0.99 13.74
CA VAL A 77 -22.83 1.65 12.43
C VAL A 77 -24.29 1.92 12.05
N GLU A 78 -25.21 1.03 12.42
CA GLU A 78 -26.64 1.21 12.18
C GLU A 78 -27.24 2.37 13.00
N GLN A 79 -26.69 2.66 14.18
CA GLN A 79 -27.11 3.77 15.03
C GLN A 79 -26.49 5.13 14.65
N LEU A 80 -25.51 5.17 13.75
CA LEU A 80 -24.92 6.44 13.28
C LEU A 80 -25.89 7.19 12.36
N ASP A 81 -25.84 8.52 12.40
CA ASP A 81 -26.49 9.35 11.40
C ASP A 81 -25.73 9.27 10.08
N LEU A 82 -26.22 8.40 9.20
CA LEU A 82 -25.70 8.18 7.85
C LEU A 82 -26.52 8.91 6.78
N THR A 83 -27.32 9.92 7.14
CA THR A 83 -28.19 10.65 6.21
C THR A 83 -27.40 11.27 5.06
N VAL A 84 -26.27 11.94 5.38
CA VAL A 84 -25.38 12.55 4.37
C VAL A 84 -24.72 11.49 3.49
N LEU A 85 -24.37 10.33 4.06
CA LEU A 85 -23.80 9.23 3.29
C LEU A 85 -24.83 8.67 2.30
N ARG A 86 -26.04 8.36 2.78
CA ARG A 86 -27.13 7.78 1.98
C ARG A 86 -27.58 8.72 0.87
N SER A 87 -27.65 10.04 1.12
CA SER A 87 -28.10 11.03 0.13
C SER A 87 -27.17 11.19 -1.08
N ARG A 88 -25.89 10.79 -0.95
CA ARG A 88 -24.93 10.77 -2.07
C ARG A 88 -25.23 9.66 -3.10
N TYR A 89 -26.03 8.67 -2.74
CA TYR A 89 -26.34 7.52 -3.61
C TYR A 89 -27.76 7.62 -4.15
N ARG A 90 -27.92 7.55 -5.47
CA ARG A 90 -29.23 7.54 -6.14
C ARG A 90 -29.75 6.10 -6.24
N LEU A 91 -30.97 5.88 -5.75
CA LEU A 91 -31.70 4.62 -5.93
C LEU A 91 -32.32 4.59 -7.34
N GLY A 92 -32.26 3.44 -8.04
CA GLY A 92 -33.05 3.19 -9.26
C GLY A 92 -32.43 3.55 -10.62
N GLY A 93 -31.10 3.50 -10.78
CA GLY A 93 -30.42 3.74 -12.07
C GLY A 93 -30.32 2.51 -13.01
N VAL A 94 -29.99 2.76 -14.28
CA VAL A 94 -29.68 1.70 -15.27
C VAL A 94 -28.25 1.21 -15.07
N GLY A 95 -28.06 -0.10 -14.84
CA GLY A 95 -26.75 -0.73 -14.63
C GLY A 95 -26.75 -1.69 -13.44
N ARG A 96 -25.57 -2.22 -13.08
CA ARG A 96 -25.39 -3.07 -11.88
C ARG A 96 -25.69 -2.24 -10.63
N GLN A 97 -26.48 -2.81 -9.72
CA GLN A 97 -26.79 -2.20 -8.43
C GLN A 97 -25.50 -1.90 -7.66
N ALA A 98 -25.48 -0.75 -6.98
CA ALA A 98 -24.38 -0.40 -6.09
C ALA A 98 -24.46 -1.21 -4.80
N TYR A 99 -23.31 -1.51 -4.21
CA TYR A 99 -23.24 -2.03 -2.85
C TYR A 99 -23.83 -1.01 -1.87
N ASP A 100 -24.42 -1.50 -0.78
CA ASP A 100 -24.92 -0.64 0.29
C ASP A 100 -23.75 0.17 0.91
N PRO A 101 -23.81 1.52 0.89
CA PRO A 101 -22.78 2.35 1.49
C PRO A 101 -22.61 2.12 3.01
N VAL A 102 -23.66 1.68 3.71
CA VAL A 102 -23.59 1.34 5.14
C VAL A 102 -22.74 0.09 5.35
N MET A 103 -22.95 -0.95 4.52
CA MET A 103 -22.12 -2.15 4.53
C MET A 103 -20.65 -1.82 4.21
N LEU A 104 -20.38 -0.97 3.21
CA LEU A 104 -19.01 -0.56 2.87
C LEU A 104 -18.33 0.21 4.02
N LEU A 105 -19.08 1.04 4.76
CA LEU A 105 -18.58 1.71 5.95
C LEU A 105 -18.25 0.69 7.06
N ALA A 106 -19.19 -0.18 7.38
CA ALA A 106 -18.98 -1.23 8.38
C ALA A 106 -17.78 -2.11 8.03
N LEU A 107 -17.61 -2.45 6.75
CA LEU A 107 -16.50 -3.25 6.25
C LEU A 107 -15.16 -2.54 6.46
N LEU A 108 -15.09 -1.23 6.22
CA LEU A 108 -13.89 -0.43 6.48
C LEU A 108 -13.57 -0.36 7.97
N VAL A 109 -14.57 -0.08 8.81
CA VAL A 109 -14.40 -0.01 10.27
C VAL A 109 -13.92 -1.35 10.81
N TYR A 110 -14.58 -2.45 10.44
CA TYR A 110 -14.19 -3.79 10.87
C TYR A 110 -12.80 -4.19 10.35
N GLY A 111 -12.47 -3.82 9.10
CA GLY A 111 -11.12 -3.98 8.55
C GLY A 111 -10.06 -3.30 9.42
N TYR A 112 -10.30 -2.07 9.86
CA TYR A 112 -9.39 -1.37 10.77
C TYR A 112 -9.36 -2.00 12.16
N CYS A 113 -10.48 -2.53 12.69
CA CYS A 113 -10.52 -3.24 13.97
C CYS A 113 -9.55 -4.44 13.98
N GLN A 114 -9.47 -5.15 12.84
CA GLN A 114 -8.59 -6.30 12.64
C GLN A 114 -7.18 -5.95 12.14
N GLY A 115 -6.85 -4.66 11.99
CA GLY A 115 -5.57 -4.21 11.44
C GLY A 115 -5.41 -4.44 9.92
N VAL A 116 -6.48 -4.81 9.22
CA VAL A 116 -6.52 -5.05 7.78
C VAL A 116 -6.96 -3.77 7.06
N ARG A 117 -6.03 -2.84 6.81
CA ARG A 117 -6.35 -1.53 6.22
C ARG A 117 -6.36 -1.51 4.68
N SER A 118 -5.56 -2.38 4.04
CA SER A 118 -5.44 -2.41 2.58
C SER A 118 -6.72 -2.91 1.93
N SER A 119 -7.28 -2.16 0.98
CA SER A 119 -8.51 -2.57 0.28
C SER A 119 -8.40 -3.94 -0.40
N ARG A 120 -7.22 -4.32 -0.90
CA ARG A 120 -6.97 -5.66 -1.46
C ARG A 120 -6.93 -6.75 -0.39
N ALA A 121 -6.42 -6.42 0.79
CA ALA A 121 -6.42 -7.36 1.91
C ALA A 121 -7.84 -7.54 2.47
N ILE A 122 -8.62 -6.47 2.53
CA ILE A 122 -10.04 -6.52 2.90
C ILE A 122 -10.83 -7.38 1.90
N GLU A 123 -10.66 -7.17 0.59
CA GLU A 123 -11.29 -8.01 -0.44
C GLU A 123 -10.97 -9.49 -0.23
N ARG A 124 -9.69 -9.85 -0.05
CA ARG A 124 -9.30 -11.24 0.24
C ARG A 124 -9.96 -11.77 1.52
N ALA A 125 -10.02 -10.95 2.58
CA ALA A 125 -10.68 -11.32 3.82
C ALA A 125 -12.18 -11.58 3.62
N CYS A 126 -12.86 -10.83 2.74
CA CYS A 126 -14.26 -11.08 2.37
C CYS A 126 -14.51 -12.45 1.73
N HIS A 127 -13.46 -13.12 1.23
CA HIS A 127 -13.57 -14.50 0.72
C HIS A 127 -13.16 -15.55 1.74
N THR A 128 -12.19 -15.26 2.61
CA THR A 128 -11.56 -16.29 3.47
C THR A 128 -12.04 -16.24 4.92
N ASP A 129 -12.39 -15.08 5.42
CA ASP A 129 -12.72 -14.86 6.83
C ASP A 129 -14.24 -14.84 7.01
N VAL A 130 -14.73 -15.63 7.97
CA VAL A 130 -16.15 -15.82 8.25
C VAL A 130 -16.81 -14.50 8.66
N ALA A 131 -16.16 -13.66 9.45
CA ALA A 131 -16.73 -12.40 9.91
C ALA A 131 -16.86 -11.37 8.79
N PHE A 132 -15.87 -11.27 7.91
CA PHE A 132 -15.98 -10.41 6.73
C PHE A 132 -17.08 -10.90 5.78
N ARG A 133 -17.20 -12.22 5.61
CA ARG A 133 -18.26 -12.87 4.82
C ARG A 133 -19.66 -12.60 5.38
N VAL A 134 -19.81 -12.64 6.71
CA VAL A 134 -21.05 -12.28 7.41
C VAL A 134 -21.37 -10.81 7.18
N LEU A 135 -20.40 -9.93 7.36
CA LEU A 135 -20.56 -8.49 7.22
C LEU A 135 -21.02 -8.08 5.82
N CYS A 136 -20.47 -8.69 4.76
CA CYS A 136 -20.89 -8.42 3.38
C CYS A 136 -22.03 -9.30 2.88
N GLY A 137 -22.62 -10.18 3.70
CA GLY A 137 -23.75 -11.03 3.31
C GLY A 137 -23.44 -12.00 2.17
N GLN A 138 -22.22 -12.57 2.12
CA GLN A 138 -21.71 -13.38 0.98
C GLN A 138 -21.56 -12.65 -0.36
N ASP A 139 -21.68 -11.32 -0.42
CA ASP A 139 -21.46 -10.54 -1.65
C ASP A 139 -20.19 -9.67 -1.51
N PRO A 140 -18.99 -10.24 -1.71
CA PRO A 140 -17.73 -9.56 -1.44
C PRO A 140 -17.46 -8.42 -2.45
N PRO A 141 -17.25 -7.17 -1.99
CA PRO A 141 -16.93 -6.05 -2.88
C PRO A 141 -15.46 -6.06 -3.32
N ASP A 142 -15.21 -5.66 -4.58
CA ASP A 142 -13.84 -5.52 -5.10
C ASP A 142 -13.04 -4.44 -4.35
N HIS A 143 -11.72 -4.59 -4.24
CA HIS A 143 -10.83 -3.59 -3.65
C HIS A 143 -10.98 -2.20 -4.25
N THR A 144 -11.30 -2.10 -5.54
CA THR A 144 -11.50 -0.82 -6.22
C THR A 144 -12.75 -0.10 -5.69
N ARG A 145 -13.81 -0.84 -5.36
CA ARG A 145 -15.02 -0.29 -4.75
C ARG A 145 -14.72 0.23 -3.35
N ILE A 146 -14.04 -0.57 -2.53
CA ILE A 146 -13.63 -0.21 -1.17
C ILE A 146 -12.72 1.04 -1.17
N ALA A 147 -11.73 1.08 -2.08
CA ALA A 147 -10.81 2.21 -2.20
C ALA A 147 -11.52 3.50 -2.64
N ARG A 148 -12.41 3.42 -3.64
CA ARG A 148 -13.18 4.58 -4.12
C ARG A 148 -14.14 5.10 -3.04
N PHE A 149 -14.81 4.21 -2.32
CA PHE A 149 -15.66 4.59 -1.20
C PHE A 149 -14.88 5.39 -0.16
N ARG A 150 -13.72 4.88 0.26
CA ARG A 150 -12.86 5.58 1.23
C ARG A 150 -12.43 6.98 0.76
N GLN A 151 -12.05 7.12 -0.51
CA GLN A 151 -11.62 8.41 -1.06
C GLN A 151 -12.77 9.40 -1.25
N ALA A 152 -13.98 8.93 -1.55
CA ALA A 152 -15.15 9.78 -1.82
C ALA A 152 -15.82 10.34 -0.55
N HIS A 153 -15.47 9.82 0.63
CA HIS A 153 -16.15 10.10 1.90
C HIS A 153 -15.19 10.53 3.02
N LEU A 154 -14.00 11.04 2.68
CA LEU A 154 -13.00 11.49 3.67
C LEU A 154 -13.55 12.55 4.61
N ASP A 155 -14.40 13.43 4.09
CA ASP A 155 -15.04 14.52 4.82
C ASP A 155 -16.04 14.04 5.89
N LEU A 156 -16.48 12.78 5.82
CA LEU A 156 -17.43 12.22 6.79
C LEU A 156 -16.76 11.64 8.05
N PHE A 157 -15.47 11.28 7.99
CA PHE A 157 -14.85 10.51 9.08
C PHE A 157 -14.66 11.30 10.37
N GLU A 158 -14.52 12.63 10.30
CA GLU A 158 -14.46 13.49 11.49
C GLU A 158 -15.81 13.52 12.22
N ASP A 159 -16.90 13.68 11.47
CA ASP A 159 -18.26 13.67 12.03
C ASP A 159 -18.60 12.28 12.60
N LEU A 160 -18.33 11.21 11.86
CA LEU A 160 -18.55 9.83 12.33
C LEU A 160 -17.73 9.51 13.59
N PHE A 161 -16.49 10.01 13.69
CA PHE A 161 -15.69 9.90 14.91
C PHE A 161 -16.38 10.55 16.11
N THR A 162 -16.90 11.76 15.91
CA THR A 162 -17.63 12.52 16.94
C THR A 162 -18.90 11.78 17.37
N GLN A 163 -19.68 11.26 16.40
CA GLN A 163 -20.89 10.50 16.69
C GLN A 163 -20.60 9.23 17.50
N VAL A 164 -19.57 8.45 17.13
CA VAL A 164 -19.15 7.26 17.90
C VAL A 164 -18.77 7.64 19.32
N LEU A 165 -18.05 8.74 19.51
CA LEU A 165 -17.67 9.22 20.85
C LEU A 165 -18.92 9.59 21.69
N ILE A 166 -19.94 10.19 21.07
CA ILE A 166 -21.24 10.46 21.69
C ILE A 166 -21.94 9.16 22.10
N VAL A 167 -21.94 8.13 21.24
CA VAL A 167 -22.51 6.81 21.55
C VAL A 167 -21.80 6.20 22.77
N CYS A 168 -20.47 6.23 22.82
CA CYS A 168 -19.69 5.76 23.97
C CYS A 168 -20.04 6.52 25.26
N ALA A 169 -20.19 7.85 25.18
CA ALA A 169 -20.58 8.67 26.33
C ALA A 169 -22.02 8.41 26.81
N LYS A 170 -22.96 8.19 25.89
CA LYS A 170 -24.36 7.83 26.20
C LYS A 170 -24.49 6.46 26.85
N ALA A 171 -23.63 5.52 26.44
CA ALA A 171 -23.53 4.20 27.07
C ALA A 171 -22.92 4.24 28.49
N GLY A 172 -22.54 5.42 28.99
CA GLY A 172 -21.99 5.62 30.33
C GLY A 172 -20.48 5.42 30.42
N PHE A 173 -19.80 5.27 29.28
CA PHE A 173 -18.36 5.17 29.19
C PHE A 173 -17.74 6.57 28.94
N VAL A 174 -16.41 6.69 28.97
CA VAL A 174 -15.65 7.96 28.83
C VAL A 174 -15.70 8.83 30.10
N ARG A 175 -14.70 8.74 30.97
CA ARG A 175 -14.48 9.68 32.09
C ARG A 175 -13.47 10.75 31.70
N LEU A 176 -13.88 12.02 31.77
CA LEU A 176 -13.05 13.17 31.34
C LEU A 176 -12.27 13.82 32.49
N GLY A 177 -12.36 13.30 33.71
CA GLY A 177 -11.64 13.88 34.86
C GLY A 177 -10.13 14.01 34.64
N ILE A 178 -9.53 13.06 33.92
CA ILE A 178 -8.12 13.11 33.51
C ILE A 178 -8.05 12.89 32.00
N VAL A 179 -7.39 13.82 31.30
CA VAL A 179 -7.10 13.73 29.87
C VAL A 179 -5.59 13.74 29.66
N ALA A 180 -5.06 12.76 28.93
CA ALA A 180 -3.65 12.71 28.56
C ALA A 180 -3.46 13.14 27.10
N ILE A 181 -2.50 14.04 26.87
CA ILE A 181 -2.13 14.55 25.54
C ILE A 181 -0.73 14.02 25.18
N ASP A 182 -0.61 13.51 23.96
CA ASP A 182 0.66 13.06 23.40
C ASP A 182 0.72 13.18 21.88
N GLY A 183 1.93 13.38 21.38
CA GLY A 183 2.26 13.54 19.98
C GLY A 183 2.95 12.28 19.47
N THR A 184 2.46 11.74 18.37
CA THR A 184 2.98 10.51 17.79
C THR A 184 3.25 10.67 16.30
N LYS A 185 4.49 10.45 15.90
CA LYS A 185 4.92 10.58 14.50
C LYS A 185 4.47 9.37 13.70
N ILE A 186 3.81 9.61 12.56
CA ILE A 186 3.29 8.59 11.63
C ILE A 186 3.83 8.89 10.23
N ALA A 187 4.29 7.85 9.53
CA ALA A 187 4.86 8.03 8.19
C ALA A 187 3.76 8.35 7.16
N ALA A 188 4.07 9.21 6.20
CA ALA A 188 3.23 9.42 5.02
C ALA A 188 3.49 8.33 3.98
N ASN A 189 2.59 8.19 3.01
CA ASN A 189 2.81 7.35 1.83
C ASN A 189 3.73 8.05 0.81
N ALA A 190 4.94 8.39 1.26
CA ALA A 190 5.94 9.15 0.51
C ALA A 190 7.37 8.75 0.95
N SER A 191 8.31 8.76 0.00
CA SER A 191 9.74 8.50 0.27
C SER A 191 10.46 9.77 0.67
N ILE A 192 11.38 9.70 1.63
CA ILE A 192 12.25 10.82 2.01
C ILE A 192 13.08 11.31 0.82
N ASP A 193 13.52 10.40 -0.06
CA ASP A 193 14.37 10.72 -1.21
C ASP A 193 13.66 11.55 -2.29
N ALA A 194 12.32 11.60 -2.23
CA ALA A 194 11.49 12.40 -3.12
C ALA A 194 11.29 13.85 -2.61
N SER A 195 11.93 14.21 -1.50
CA SER A 195 11.92 15.56 -0.93
C SER A 195 13.02 16.41 -1.58
N HIS A 196 12.60 17.46 -2.28
CA HIS A 196 13.49 18.35 -3.01
C HIS A 196 13.18 19.81 -2.70
N GLU A 197 14.19 20.66 -2.88
CA GLU A 197 14.06 22.11 -2.72
C GLU A 197 13.33 22.74 -3.92
N ARG A 198 12.81 23.96 -3.73
CA ARG A 198 12.10 24.71 -4.79
C ARG A 198 12.90 24.81 -6.09
N ALA A 199 14.22 24.99 -6.00
CA ALA A 199 15.11 25.10 -7.16
C ALA A 199 15.07 23.84 -8.05
N TYR A 200 14.96 22.65 -7.47
CA TYR A 200 14.84 21.40 -8.23
C TYR A 200 13.57 21.38 -9.09
N TYR A 201 12.42 21.76 -8.50
CA TYR A 201 11.16 21.81 -9.23
C TYR A 201 11.18 22.89 -10.32
N GLN A 202 11.76 24.05 -10.05
CA GLN A 202 11.92 25.11 -11.05
C GLN A 202 12.78 24.64 -12.23
N ALA A 203 13.90 23.97 -11.97
CA ALA A 203 14.74 23.38 -13.02
C ALA A 203 13.99 22.31 -13.83
N LYS A 204 13.18 21.48 -13.18
CA LYS A 204 12.36 20.46 -13.85
C LYS A 204 11.27 21.07 -14.73
N VAL A 205 10.58 22.11 -14.25
CA VAL A 205 9.58 22.84 -15.03
C VAL A 205 10.24 23.50 -16.23
N ALA A 206 11.37 24.20 -16.03
CA ALA A 206 12.12 24.83 -17.11
C ALA A 206 12.58 23.81 -18.17
N ALA A 207 13.00 22.62 -17.76
CA ALA A 207 13.36 21.55 -18.68
C ALA A 207 12.15 21.04 -19.48
N MET A 208 10.99 20.81 -18.84
CA MET A 208 9.77 20.37 -19.54
C MET A 208 9.24 21.42 -20.52
N THR A 209 9.23 22.71 -20.12
CA THR A 209 8.84 23.80 -21.01
C THR A 209 9.85 24.01 -22.14
N GLY A 210 11.13 23.80 -21.87
CA GLY A 210 12.18 23.85 -22.90
C GLY A 210 12.06 22.71 -23.91
N GLU A 211 11.79 21.49 -23.44
CA GLU A 211 11.52 20.33 -24.31
C GLU A 211 10.28 20.56 -25.17
N ALA A 212 9.17 21.03 -24.58
CA ALA A 212 7.97 21.40 -25.33
C ALA A 212 8.26 22.47 -26.39
N ALA A 213 8.96 23.55 -26.02
CA ALA A 213 9.33 24.59 -26.98
C ALA A 213 10.24 24.10 -28.11
N MET A 214 11.13 23.13 -27.83
CA MET A 214 11.95 22.49 -28.86
C MET A 214 11.14 21.61 -29.80
N VAL A 215 10.15 20.87 -29.27
CA VAL A 215 9.23 20.07 -30.07
C VAL A 215 8.38 20.99 -30.95
N ASP A 216 7.77 22.02 -30.37
CA ASP A 216 6.97 23.02 -31.09
C ASP A 216 7.81 23.67 -32.20
N ALA A 217 9.03 24.12 -31.91
CA ALA A 217 9.92 24.70 -32.93
C ALA A 217 10.32 23.71 -34.03
N ALA A 218 10.49 22.43 -33.70
CA ALA A 218 10.79 21.39 -34.68
C ALA A 218 9.56 21.06 -35.55
N GLU A 219 8.36 21.07 -34.96
CA GLU A 219 7.09 20.92 -35.67
C GLU A 219 6.82 22.11 -36.58
N ASP A 220 7.02 23.34 -36.11
CA ASP A 220 6.93 24.57 -36.89
C ASP A 220 7.92 24.57 -38.06
N THR A 221 9.15 24.11 -37.84
CA THR A 221 10.15 23.96 -38.91
C THR A 221 9.71 22.93 -39.95
N ARG A 222 9.05 21.85 -39.52
CA ARG A 222 8.67 20.73 -40.39
C ARG A 222 7.37 20.97 -41.15
N PHE A 223 6.40 21.63 -40.53
CA PHE A 223 5.04 21.78 -41.05
C PHE A 223 4.71 23.23 -41.41
N GLY A 224 5.42 24.22 -40.87
CA GLY A 224 5.14 25.65 -41.00
C GLY A 224 4.26 26.16 -39.86
N LEU A 225 4.40 27.44 -39.51
CA LEU A 225 3.78 28.07 -38.32
C LEU A 225 2.25 27.94 -38.25
N ASP A 226 1.58 27.83 -39.39
CA ASP A 226 0.12 27.82 -39.48
C ASP A 226 -0.46 26.41 -39.71
N ARG A 227 0.37 25.36 -39.69
CA ARG A 227 -0.05 24.00 -40.11
C ARG A 227 0.17 22.97 -39.02
N ARG A 228 -0.86 22.17 -38.76
CA ARG A 228 -0.84 21.15 -37.69
C ARG A 228 -0.08 19.87 -38.02
N GLY A 229 0.34 19.70 -39.28
CA GLY A 229 1.04 18.49 -39.74
C GLY A 229 0.16 17.24 -39.90
N ASP A 230 -1.08 17.24 -39.40
CA ASP A 230 -2.11 16.19 -39.56
C ASP A 230 -3.18 16.53 -40.61
N GLU A 231 -3.00 17.64 -41.32
CA GLU A 231 -3.95 18.11 -42.33
C GLU A 231 -4.09 17.12 -43.48
N PRO A 232 -5.33 16.74 -43.86
CA PRO A 232 -5.53 15.93 -45.03
C PRO A 232 -5.07 16.71 -46.28
N PRO A 233 -4.39 16.06 -47.25
CA PRO A 233 -3.92 16.71 -48.48
C PRO A 233 -5.03 17.49 -49.20
N GLU A 234 -4.66 18.56 -49.92
CA GLU A 234 -5.61 19.35 -50.73
C GLU A 234 -6.48 18.43 -51.60
N GLY A 235 -7.80 18.57 -51.46
CA GLY A 235 -8.82 17.74 -52.12
C GLY A 235 -9.37 16.56 -51.30
N MET A 236 -8.83 16.26 -50.11
CA MET A 236 -9.38 15.22 -49.23
C MET A 236 -10.45 15.71 -48.24
N SER A 237 -10.53 17.03 -47.99
CA SER A 237 -11.49 17.66 -47.09
C SER A 237 -12.81 18.04 -47.81
N GLY A 238 -13.58 17.04 -48.23
CA GLY A 238 -14.89 17.27 -48.87
C GLY A 238 -15.96 16.32 -48.37
N ARG A 239 -16.96 16.83 -47.64
CA ARG A 239 -18.22 16.12 -47.36
C ARG A 239 -19.13 16.21 -48.58
N GLY A 240 -19.16 15.15 -49.40
CA GLY A 240 -20.01 15.05 -50.59
C GLY A 240 -19.74 13.76 -51.38
N ALA A 241 -20.72 13.31 -52.19
CA ALA A 241 -20.62 12.08 -52.98
C ALA A 241 -19.50 12.14 -54.04
N ALA A 242 -19.30 13.29 -54.68
CA ALA A 242 -18.23 13.52 -55.66
C ALA A 242 -16.83 13.38 -55.03
N GLY A 243 -16.63 13.97 -53.84
CA GLY A 243 -15.36 13.85 -53.11
C GLY A 243 -15.08 12.44 -52.59
N ARG A 244 -16.10 11.61 -52.34
CA ARG A 244 -15.91 10.18 -51.99
C ARG A 244 -15.41 9.35 -53.16
N ALA A 245 -15.96 9.57 -54.35
CA ALA A 245 -15.57 8.83 -55.56
C ALA A 245 -14.11 9.13 -55.94
N GLU A 246 -13.70 10.39 -55.88
CA GLU A 246 -12.33 10.81 -56.20
C GLU A 246 -11.31 10.28 -55.18
N ARG A 247 -11.63 10.32 -53.87
CA ARG A 247 -10.79 9.70 -52.83
C ARG A 247 -10.67 8.18 -53.02
N ALA A 248 -11.76 7.48 -53.35
CA ALA A 248 -11.74 6.05 -53.59
C ALA A 248 -10.87 5.67 -54.80
N ALA A 249 -10.95 6.43 -55.89
CA ALA A 249 -10.12 6.22 -57.08
C ALA A 249 -8.63 6.45 -56.82
N ARG A 250 -8.29 7.42 -55.97
CA ARG A 250 -6.91 7.73 -55.59
C ARG A 250 -6.34 6.70 -54.60
N LEU A 251 -7.14 6.28 -53.61
CA LEU A 251 -6.80 5.18 -52.70
C LEU A 251 -6.55 3.88 -53.46
N ARG A 252 -7.36 3.57 -54.48
CA ARG A 252 -7.15 2.40 -55.34
C ARG A 252 -5.80 2.45 -56.04
N ARG A 253 -5.44 3.60 -56.60
CA ARG A 253 -4.14 3.84 -57.26
C ARG A 253 -2.96 3.63 -56.31
N CYS A 254 -3.05 4.17 -55.10
CA CYS A 254 -2.01 3.97 -54.08
C CYS A 254 -1.93 2.50 -53.64
N LEU A 255 -3.07 1.81 -53.53
CA LEU A 255 -3.09 0.39 -53.22
C LEU A 255 -2.41 -0.42 -54.33
N ASP A 256 -2.70 -0.09 -55.59
CA ASP A 256 -2.08 -0.73 -56.75
C ASP A 256 -0.56 -0.49 -56.77
N GLU A 257 -0.10 0.73 -56.46
CA GLU A 257 1.33 1.06 -56.32
C GLU A 257 2.00 0.28 -55.19
N ILE A 258 1.34 0.12 -54.04
CA ILE A 258 1.84 -0.70 -52.92
C ILE A 258 1.92 -2.17 -53.35
N THR A 259 0.88 -2.71 -53.98
CA THR A 259 0.90 -4.11 -54.45
C THR A 259 1.98 -4.35 -55.50
N ALA A 260 2.25 -3.38 -56.38
CA ALA A 260 3.33 -3.45 -57.35
C ALA A 260 4.72 -3.36 -56.68
N ALA A 261 4.87 -2.49 -55.67
CA ALA A 261 6.10 -2.38 -54.90
C ALA A 261 6.37 -3.62 -54.04
N ASP A 262 5.33 -4.23 -53.47
CA ASP A 262 5.40 -5.48 -52.72
C ASP A 262 5.76 -6.64 -53.65
N ALA A 263 5.13 -6.75 -54.82
CA ALA A 263 5.49 -7.74 -55.84
C ALA A 263 6.94 -7.58 -56.33
N ALA A 264 7.42 -6.34 -56.48
CA ALA A 264 8.82 -6.05 -56.81
C ALA A 264 9.77 -6.46 -55.66
N ARG A 265 9.38 -6.21 -54.40
CA ARG A 265 10.15 -6.64 -53.22
C ARG A 265 10.20 -8.17 -53.13
N ASP A 266 9.09 -8.86 -53.37
CA ASP A 266 9.00 -10.31 -53.36
C ASP A 266 9.86 -10.92 -54.48
N ALA A 267 9.90 -10.30 -55.66
CA ALA A 267 10.79 -10.71 -56.75
C ALA A 267 12.28 -10.56 -56.40
N VAL A 268 12.65 -9.47 -55.71
CA VAL A 268 14.03 -9.28 -55.21
C VAL A 268 14.37 -10.32 -54.15
N ILE A 269 13.46 -10.59 -53.20
CA ILE A 269 13.65 -11.63 -52.18
C ILE A 269 13.81 -13.02 -52.83
N ALA A 270 13.01 -13.35 -53.83
CA ALA A 270 13.13 -14.60 -54.58
C ALA A 270 14.49 -14.72 -55.29
N ALA A 271 14.96 -13.65 -55.94
CA ALA A 271 16.27 -13.63 -56.58
C ALA A 271 17.44 -13.75 -55.56
N GLU A 272 17.32 -13.13 -54.39
CA GLU A 272 18.29 -13.29 -53.29
C GLU A 272 18.30 -14.73 -52.76
N GLN A 273 17.13 -15.38 -52.63
CA GLN A 273 16.99 -16.78 -52.22
C GLN A 273 17.61 -17.75 -53.24
N ASP A 274 17.39 -17.54 -54.53
CA ASP A 274 18.01 -18.33 -55.60
C ASP A 274 19.54 -18.20 -55.57
N THR A 275 20.05 -16.98 -55.34
CA THR A 275 21.49 -16.72 -55.21
C THR A 275 22.07 -17.41 -53.98
N ALA A 276 21.36 -17.38 -52.85
CA ALA A 276 21.76 -18.06 -51.62
C ALA A 276 21.75 -19.60 -51.79
N ALA A 277 20.75 -20.16 -52.47
CA ALA A 277 20.64 -21.58 -52.75
C ALA A 277 21.78 -22.08 -53.65
N GLN A 278 22.10 -21.33 -54.70
CA GLN A 278 23.25 -21.62 -55.57
C GLN A 278 24.58 -21.57 -54.80
N TYR A 279 24.76 -20.57 -53.92
CA TYR A 279 25.96 -20.47 -53.08
C TYR A 279 26.14 -21.67 -52.14
N LEU A 280 25.06 -22.13 -51.49
CA LEU A 280 25.11 -23.30 -50.60
C LEU A 280 25.37 -24.61 -51.38
N ALA A 281 24.82 -24.74 -52.59
CA ALA A 281 25.10 -25.87 -53.48
C ALA A 281 26.58 -25.90 -53.93
N ASP A 282 27.12 -24.74 -54.32
CA ASP A 282 28.54 -24.59 -54.67
C ASP A 282 29.46 -24.90 -53.47
N ALA A 283 29.09 -24.45 -52.26
CA ALA A 283 29.82 -24.72 -51.03
C ALA A 283 29.86 -26.23 -50.69
N ARG A 284 28.74 -26.95 -50.86
CA ARG A 284 28.67 -28.42 -50.70
C ARG A 284 29.52 -29.15 -51.74
N ALA A 285 29.51 -28.68 -53.00
CA ALA A 285 30.30 -29.24 -54.09
C ALA A 285 31.81 -28.90 -54.02
N GLY A 286 32.23 -28.06 -53.06
CA GLY A 286 33.63 -27.69 -52.86
C GLY A 286 34.14 -26.54 -53.74
N ARG A 287 33.26 -25.91 -54.53
CA ARG A 287 33.56 -24.73 -55.36
C ARG A 287 33.39 -23.46 -54.53
N VAL A 288 34.30 -23.20 -53.59
CA VAL A 288 34.18 -22.04 -52.70
C VAL A 288 34.65 -20.75 -53.39
N ARG A 289 33.72 -19.82 -53.64
CA ARG A 289 34.03 -18.46 -54.10
C ARG A 289 34.73 -17.68 -52.98
N ARG A 290 35.84 -16.99 -53.27
CA ARG A 290 36.49 -16.08 -52.31
C ARG A 290 35.63 -14.81 -52.17
N GLY A 291 35.11 -14.55 -50.97
CA GLY A 291 34.28 -13.38 -50.68
C GLY A 291 33.36 -13.60 -49.48
N GLN A 292 32.63 -12.55 -49.10
CA GLN A 292 31.62 -12.62 -48.06
C GLN A 292 30.38 -13.39 -48.57
N PRO A 293 29.71 -14.22 -47.74
CA PRO A 293 28.49 -14.91 -48.17
C PRO A 293 27.40 -13.93 -48.61
N PRO A 294 26.57 -14.28 -49.61
CA PRO A 294 25.45 -13.43 -50.02
C PRO A 294 24.44 -13.25 -48.88
N ARG A 295 23.68 -12.15 -48.91
CA ARG A 295 22.60 -11.89 -47.96
C ARG A 295 21.61 -13.06 -47.94
N GLY A 296 21.12 -13.42 -46.76
CA GLY A 296 20.21 -14.56 -46.56
C GLY A 296 20.90 -15.89 -46.21
N VAL A 297 22.21 -16.03 -46.41
CA VAL A 297 22.95 -17.23 -45.99
C VAL A 297 23.43 -17.08 -44.54
N THR A 298 22.96 -17.97 -43.65
CA THR A 298 23.34 -17.96 -42.24
C THR A 298 24.70 -18.65 -42.00
N PRO A 299 25.42 -18.29 -40.92
CA PRO A 299 26.63 -18.99 -40.51
C PRO A 299 26.43 -20.49 -40.27
N VAL A 300 25.24 -20.88 -39.81
CA VAL A 300 24.84 -22.28 -39.58
C VAL A 300 24.77 -23.04 -40.90
N GLN A 301 24.02 -22.54 -41.88
CA GLN A 301 23.90 -23.17 -43.21
C GLN A 301 25.26 -23.32 -43.92
N THR A 302 26.15 -22.34 -43.74
CA THR A 302 27.52 -22.41 -44.27
C THR A 302 28.35 -23.49 -43.57
N ALA A 303 28.17 -23.65 -42.25
CA ALA A 303 28.85 -24.68 -41.47
C ALA A 303 28.32 -26.10 -41.79
N GLU A 304 27.02 -26.24 -42.05
CA GLU A 304 26.39 -27.49 -42.50
C GLU A 304 26.92 -27.91 -43.88
N ALA A 305 26.87 -27.01 -44.87
CA ALA A 305 27.39 -27.27 -46.21
C ALA A 305 28.87 -27.72 -46.18
N ARG A 306 29.66 -27.12 -45.26
CA ARG A 306 31.06 -27.50 -45.06
C ARG A 306 31.23 -28.87 -44.40
N LEU A 307 30.34 -29.24 -43.49
CA LEU A 307 30.33 -30.55 -42.84
C LEU A 307 29.96 -31.65 -43.85
N ASP A 308 28.89 -31.45 -44.63
CA ASP A 308 28.42 -32.37 -45.67
C ASP A 308 29.55 -32.70 -46.66
N ARG A 309 30.23 -31.67 -47.15
CA ARG A 309 31.37 -31.83 -48.05
C ARG A 309 32.49 -32.68 -47.43
N TYR A 310 32.88 -32.40 -46.18
CA TYR A 310 33.96 -33.15 -45.55
C TYR A 310 33.57 -34.61 -45.23
N ILE A 311 32.29 -34.87 -44.96
CA ILE A 311 31.78 -36.24 -44.81
C ILE A 311 31.91 -36.99 -46.13
N GLN A 312 31.48 -36.39 -47.25
CA GLN A 312 31.58 -37.00 -48.58
C GLN A 312 33.04 -37.23 -49.00
N GLN A 313 33.95 -36.31 -48.68
CA GLN A 313 35.34 -36.38 -49.13
C GLN A 313 36.23 -37.32 -48.31
N TYR A 314 36.03 -37.42 -47.00
CA TYR A 314 36.97 -38.11 -46.09
C TYR A 314 36.34 -39.19 -45.21
N GLY A 315 35.02 -39.38 -45.28
CA GLY A 315 34.29 -40.30 -44.42
C GLY A 315 34.05 -39.76 -42.99
N PRO A 316 33.06 -40.29 -42.26
CA PRO A 316 32.54 -39.71 -41.02
C PRO A 316 33.53 -39.69 -39.84
N GLY A 317 34.55 -40.56 -39.85
CA GLY A 317 35.54 -40.68 -38.79
C GLY A 317 36.70 -39.68 -38.82
N HIS A 318 36.85 -38.92 -39.92
CA HIS A 318 38.06 -38.14 -40.18
C HIS A 318 38.19 -36.87 -39.32
N ARG A 319 39.43 -36.44 -39.04
CA ARG A 319 39.71 -35.29 -38.16
C ARG A 319 39.06 -33.98 -38.62
N TYR A 320 38.98 -33.76 -39.94
CA TYR A 320 38.37 -32.55 -40.51
C TYR A 320 36.84 -32.55 -40.37
N VAL A 321 36.19 -33.72 -40.42
CA VAL A 321 34.76 -33.87 -40.15
C VAL A 321 34.47 -33.56 -38.68
N ARG A 322 35.28 -34.07 -37.74
CA ARG A 322 35.14 -33.75 -36.31
C ARG A 322 35.29 -32.24 -36.04
N LYS A 323 36.25 -31.58 -36.69
CA LYS A 323 36.46 -30.13 -36.57
C LYS A 323 35.29 -29.33 -37.14
N ALA A 324 34.75 -29.73 -38.30
CA ALA A 324 33.57 -29.09 -38.89
C ALA A 324 32.30 -29.31 -38.05
N ARG A 325 32.14 -30.49 -37.44
CA ARG A 325 31.00 -30.78 -36.55
C ARG A 325 31.00 -29.88 -35.32
N ARG A 326 32.18 -29.65 -34.70
CA ARG A 326 32.34 -28.68 -33.61
C ARG A 326 32.03 -27.25 -34.04
N ALA A 327 32.43 -26.85 -35.24
CA ALA A 327 32.14 -25.52 -35.77
C ALA A 327 30.63 -25.32 -36.03
N LEU A 328 29.93 -26.35 -36.51
CA LEU A 328 28.47 -26.33 -36.64
C LEU A 328 27.79 -26.19 -35.28
N THR A 329 28.20 -26.99 -34.29
CA THR A 329 27.66 -26.88 -32.93
C THR A 329 27.85 -25.48 -32.34
N ALA A 330 29.04 -24.89 -32.50
CA ALA A 330 29.31 -23.52 -32.04
C ALA A 330 28.41 -22.48 -32.74
N ALA A 331 28.22 -22.61 -34.06
CA ALA A 331 27.36 -21.71 -34.82
C ALA A 331 25.87 -21.82 -34.41
N VAL A 332 25.39 -23.03 -34.11
CA VAL A 332 24.03 -23.26 -33.62
C VAL A 332 23.85 -22.66 -32.22
N THR A 333 24.77 -22.89 -31.29
CA THR A 333 24.71 -22.31 -29.94
C THR A 333 24.77 -20.78 -29.94
N ASP A 334 25.56 -20.18 -30.83
CA ASP A 334 25.62 -18.72 -30.96
C ASP A 334 24.32 -18.14 -31.55
N ALA A 335 23.67 -18.85 -32.48
CA ALA A 335 22.38 -18.47 -33.04
C ALA A 335 21.24 -18.56 -32.00
N GLU A 336 21.20 -19.64 -31.22
CA GLU A 336 20.23 -19.83 -30.13
C GLU A 336 20.37 -18.76 -29.03
N ARG A 337 21.61 -18.43 -28.63
CA ARG A 337 21.89 -17.37 -27.65
C ARG A 337 21.42 -15.99 -28.15
N ASN A 338 21.65 -15.68 -29.42
CA ASN A 338 21.22 -14.41 -30.00
C ASN A 338 19.70 -14.32 -30.20
N ALA A 339 18.98 -15.45 -30.27
CA ALA A 339 17.52 -15.50 -30.38
C ALA A 339 16.81 -15.32 -29.03
N THR A 340 17.42 -15.78 -27.93
CA THR A 340 16.86 -15.67 -26.57
C THR A 340 17.24 -14.37 -25.86
N GLU A 341 18.43 -13.82 -26.12
CA GLU A 341 18.87 -12.53 -25.57
C GLU A 341 19.49 -11.66 -26.68
N PRO A 342 18.71 -10.78 -27.34
CA PRO A 342 19.28 -9.79 -28.23
C PRO A 342 20.18 -8.85 -27.41
N LYS A 343 21.46 -8.73 -27.78
CA LYS A 343 22.43 -7.89 -27.07
C LYS A 343 21.93 -6.43 -27.00
N PRO A 344 21.75 -5.86 -25.79
CA PRO A 344 21.37 -4.46 -25.67
C PRO A 344 22.49 -3.54 -26.18
N PRO A 345 22.16 -2.34 -26.70
CA PRO A 345 23.16 -1.35 -27.07
C PRO A 345 23.99 -0.95 -25.84
N LYS A 346 25.29 -0.71 -26.03
CA LYS A 346 26.23 -0.40 -24.94
C LYS A 346 25.95 0.98 -24.34
N ASP A 347 25.25 1.02 -23.22
CA ASP A 347 25.03 2.27 -22.48
C ASP A 347 26.20 2.67 -21.58
N ARG A 348 26.47 3.99 -21.59
CA ARG A 348 27.50 4.69 -20.82
C ARG A 348 27.16 4.70 -19.32
N LYS A 349 28.12 4.28 -18.50
CA LYS A 349 28.07 4.35 -17.02
C LYS A 349 27.99 5.81 -16.54
N THR A 350 27.03 6.13 -15.67
CA THR A 350 27.07 7.33 -14.82
C THR A 350 27.36 6.95 -13.37
N CYS A 351 28.24 7.73 -12.74
CA CYS A 351 28.73 7.53 -11.38
C CYS A 351 27.75 8.06 -10.34
N ARG A 352 27.65 7.31 -9.23
CA ARG A 352 26.73 7.51 -8.11
C ARG A 352 27.54 7.79 -6.83
N HIS A 353 27.75 9.05 -6.45
CA HIS A 353 28.29 9.38 -5.12
C HIS A 353 27.79 10.74 -4.63
N GLY A 354 26.71 10.73 -3.84
CA GLY A 354 26.26 11.87 -3.03
C GLY A 354 26.67 11.67 -1.58
N LYS A 355 27.53 12.55 -1.06
CA LYS A 355 27.75 12.75 0.38
C LYS A 355 28.00 14.24 0.61
N THR A 356 27.09 14.91 1.31
CA THR A 356 27.31 16.27 1.83
C THR A 356 27.52 16.23 3.34
N CYS A 357 28.53 16.98 3.77
CA CYS A 357 29.03 17.10 5.13
C CYS A 357 28.21 18.17 5.89
N ARG A 358 27.93 17.96 7.18
CA ARG A 358 27.25 18.93 8.06
C ARG A 358 28.27 19.77 8.81
N ARG A 359 28.18 21.10 8.74
CA ARG A 359 28.82 22.05 9.68
C ARG A 359 27.85 23.19 10.02
N SER A 360 27.84 23.59 11.29
CA SER A 360 26.95 24.56 11.92
C SER A 360 27.29 26.01 11.53
N GLY A 361 26.25 26.80 11.27
CA GLY A 361 26.32 28.14 10.67
C GLY A 361 25.36 28.33 9.49
N CYS A 362 24.59 27.31 9.14
CA CYS A 362 23.65 27.36 8.04
C CYS A 362 22.43 28.21 8.40
N LEU A 363 22.07 29.11 7.48
CA LEU A 363 20.69 29.58 7.28
C LEU A 363 19.72 28.40 7.44
N PRO A 364 18.49 28.63 7.94
CA PRO A 364 17.51 27.56 8.10
C PRO A 364 17.45 26.74 6.81
N ALA A 365 17.51 25.42 6.96
CA ALA A 365 17.57 24.53 5.81
C ALA A 365 16.42 24.89 4.85
N PRO A 366 16.70 25.01 3.54
CA PRO A 366 15.67 25.38 2.58
C PRO A 366 14.48 24.44 2.71
N VAL A 367 13.27 25.00 2.70
CA VAL A 367 12.04 24.22 2.86
C VAL A 367 11.94 23.22 1.72
N GLN A 368 12.13 21.94 2.05
CA GLN A 368 12.00 20.85 1.10
C GLN A 368 10.52 20.43 1.01
N ARG A 369 10.05 20.17 -0.21
CA ARG A 369 8.74 19.58 -0.47
C ARG A 369 8.90 18.25 -1.14
N ASN A 370 8.06 17.30 -0.74
CA ASN A 370 8.03 15.99 -1.34
C ASN A 370 7.22 16.01 -2.64
N SER A 371 7.71 15.33 -3.68
CA SER A 371 7.00 15.27 -4.96
C SER A 371 5.79 14.34 -4.93
N THR A 372 5.78 13.36 -4.02
CA THR A 372 4.71 12.36 -3.89
C THR A 372 3.61 12.81 -2.92
N ASP A 373 3.98 13.38 -1.78
CA ASP A 373 3.05 13.98 -0.81
C ASP A 373 3.53 15.38 -0.39
N PRO A 374 3.13 16.46 -1.10
CA PRO A 374 3.61 17.82 -0.88
C PRO A 374 3.39 18.39 0.52
N ASP A 375 2.42 17.85 1.26
CA ASP A 375 2.06 18.29 2.60
C ASP A 375 2.90 17.62 3.70
N SER A 376 3.49 16.45 3.40
CA SER A 376 4.32 15.74 4.36
C SER A 376 5.65 16.48 4.64
N ARG A 377 6.21 16.26 5.84
CA ARG A 377 7.49 16.86 6.27
C ARG A 377 8.43 15.79 6.82
N ILE A 378 9.72 16.13 6.90
CA ILE A 378 10.73 15.26 7.52
C ILE A 378 10.60 15.38 9.05
N MET A 379 10.25 14.28 9.68
CA MET A 379 9.95 14.18 11.12
C MET A 379 11.09 13.43 11.84
N PRO A 380 11.74 14.05 12.84
CA PRO A 380 12.77 13.38 13.64
C PRO A 380 12.12 12.40 14.63
N THR A 381 12.56 11.16 14.59
CA THR A 381 12.15 10.07 15.50
C THR A 381 13.36 9.54 16.27
N ARG A 382 13.13 8.74 17.32
CA ARG A 382 14.22 8.09 18.07
C ARG A 382 15.10 7.18 17.21
N LYS A 383 14.58 6.65 16.09
CA LYS A 383 15.27 5.70 15.20
C LYS A 383 15.80 6.33 13.90
N GLY A 384 15.72 7.65 13.76
CA GLY A 384 16.12 8.37 12.55
C GLY A 384 15.03 9.32 12.06
N PHE A 385 14.98 9.58 10.76
CA PHE A 385 14.01 10.49 10.15
C PHE A 385 12.97 9.71 9.38
N ILE A 386 11.72 10.18 9.42
CA ILE A 386 10.63 9.67 8.57
C ILE A 386 10.02 10.82 7.77
N GLN A 387 9.54 10.56 6.55
CA GLN A 387 8.66 11.50 5.86
C GLN A 387 7.23 11.26 6.38
N GLY A 388 6.58 12.26 6.98
CA GLY A 388 5.30 12.03 7.64
C GLY A 388 4.67 13.25 8.28
N TYR A 389 3.77 12.97 9.21
CA TYR A 389 3.01 13.93 10.00
C TYR A 389 3.17 13.63 11.49
N ASN A 390 2.97 14.66 12.30
CA ASN A 390 2.89 14.51 13.75
C ASN A 390 1.41 14.44 14.14
N ALA A 391 0.97 13.30 14.67
CA ALA A 391 -0.40 13.08 15.11
C ALA A 391 -0.52 13.41 16.59
N GLN A 392 -1.26 14.47 16.89
CA GLN A 392 -1.57 14.90 18.24
C GLN A 392 -2.85 14.21 18.67
N LEU A 393 -2.87 13.59 19.85
CA LEU A 393 -4.02 12.87 20.39
C LEU A 393 -4.30 13.29 21.82
N ALA A 394 -5.58 13.38 22.16
CA ALA A 394 -6.06 13.52 23.53
C ALA A 394 -6.94 12.33 23.89
N ALA A 395 -6.66 11.71 25.04
CA ALA A 395 -7.39 10.54 25.50
C ALA A 395 -7.85 10.63 26.95
N SER A 396 -9.02 10.07 27.22
CA SER A 396 -9.60 9.91 28.56
C SER A 396 -8.87 8.83 29.35
N GLU A 397 -8.99 8.84 30.68
CA GLU A 397 -8.50 7.76 31.57
C GLU A 397 -9.03 6.36 31.24
N ASP A 398 -10.20 6.25 30.59
CA ASP A 398 -10.79 4.97 30.15
C ASP A 398 -10.26 4.45 28.81
N HIS A 399 -9.24 5.10 28.26
CA HIS A 399 -8.63 4.80 26.96
C HIS A 399 -9.54 5.07 25.74
N PHE A 400 -10.43 6.06 25.81
CA PHE A 400 -11.09 6.61 24.62
C PHE A 400 -10.32 7.79 24.07
N ILE A 401 -10.21 7.88 22.74
CA ILE A 401 -9.69 9.06 22.05
C ILE A 401 -10.81 10.09 21.99
N ILE A 402 -10.56 11.27 22.53
CA ILE A 402 -11.52 12.38 22.62
C ILE A 402 -11.31 13.36 21.46
N ALA A 403 -10.04 13.64 21.14
CA ALA A 403 -9.66 14.53 20.04
C ALA A 403 -8.38 14.05 19.38
N GLY A 404 -8.21 14.36 18.10
CA GLY A 404 -7.01 14.01 17.35
C GLY A 404 -6.82 14.84 16.09
N HIS A 405 -5.61 15.34 15.86
CA HIS A 405 -5.28 16.09 14.65
C HIS A 405 -3.85 15.89 14.19
N LEU A 406 -3.63 16.08 12.89
CA LEU A 406 -2.35 15.99 12.21
C LEU A 406 -1.76 17.37 12.00
N VAL A 407 -0.48 17.48 12.30
CA VAL A 407 0.30 18.68 12.02
C VAL A 407 1.54 18.36 11.20
N GLN A 408 1.97 19.37 10.45
CA GLN A 408 3.20 19.35 9.67
C GLN A 408 4.42 19.73 10.53
N ASP A 409 4.22 20.26 11.74
CA ASP A 409 5.30 20.64 12.64
C ASP A 409 5.92 19.42 13.34
N PRO A 410 7.24 19.23 13.30
CA PRO A 410 7.93 18.18 14.06
C PRO A 410 7.97 18.39 15.59
N GLY A 411 7.74 19.61 16.07
CA GLY A 411 7.67 19.98 17.47
C GLY A 411 6.26 19.91 18.05
N ASP A 412 6.18 19.74 19.37
CA ASP A 412 4.91 19.55 20.08
C ASP A 412 4.48 20.80 20.86
N VAL A 413 5.38 21.75 21.12
CA VAL A 413 5.14 22.93 21.98
C VAL A 413 3.90 23.71 21.54
N GLU A 414 3.77 24.04 20.26
CA GLU A 414 2.64 24.85 19.76
C GLU A 414 1.31 24.09 19.71
N GLN A 415 1.32 22.77 19.92
CA GLN A 415 0.15 21.91 19.70
C GLN A 415 -0.70 21.67 20.95
N LEU A 416 -0.23 22.10 22.13
CA LEU A 416 -0.99 21.90 23.36
C LEU A 416 -2.31 22.70 23.37
N GLN A 417 -2.25 24.00 23.06
CA GLN A 417 -3.42 24.87 23.14
C GLN A 417 -4.51 24.47 22.14
N PRO A 418 -4.21 24.20 20.84
CA PRO A 418 -5.19 23.64 19.92
C PRO A 418 -5.80 22.33 20.41
N MET A 419 -5.00 21.46 21.03
CA MET A 419 -5.49 20.19 21.56
C MET A 419 -6.41 20.38 22.78
N LEU A 420 -6.08 21.29 23.69
CA LEU A 420 -6.93 21.64 24.83
C LEU A 420 -8.26 22.23 24.37
N ALA A 421 -8.24 23.14 23.39
CA ALA A 421 -9.45 23.72 22.82
C ALA A 421 -10.34 22.65 22.17
N SER A 422 -9.74 21.77 21.35
CA SER A 422 -10.45 20.66 20.71
C SER A 422 -11.04 19.68 21.73
N SER A 423 -10.26 19.34 22.76
CA SER A 423 -10.71 18.43 23.83
C SER A 423 -11.83 19.04 24.65
N THR A 424 -11.78 20.36 24.93
CA THR A 424 -12.81 21.08 25.68
C THR A 424 -14.10 21.15 24.87
N THR A 425 -14.02 21.45 23.57
CA THR A 425 -15.17 21.45 22.66
C THR A 425 -15.83 20.07 22.59
N ALA A 426 -15.02 19.02 22.48
CA ALA A 426 -15.52 17.65 22.53
C ALA A 426 -16.17 17.34 23.88
N ALA A 427 -15.54 17.72 25.01
CA ALA A 427 -16.09 17.52 26.34
C ALA A 427 -17.46 18.22 26.53
N GLU A 428 -17.61 19.46 26.07
CA GLU A 428 -18.87 20.20 26.09
C GLU A 428 -19.95 19.50 25.26
N THR A 429 -19.60 19.08 24.04
CA THR A 429 -20.50 18.32 23.16
C THR A 429 -20.97 17.04 23.86
N LEU A 430 -20.06 16.28 24.47
CA LEU A 430 -20.40 15.07 25.21
C LEU A 430 -21.26 15.38 26.44
N ARG A 431 -20.96 16.45 27.18
CA ARG A 431 -21.74 16.85 28.36
C ARG A 431 -23.22 17.06 28.01
N THR A 432 -23.52 17.73 26.90
CA THR A 432 -24.92 17.95 26.46
C THR A 432 -25.64 16.66 26.06
N GLN A 433 -24.90 15.63 25.65
CA GLN A 433 -25.44 14.37 25.13
C GLN A 433 -25.43 13.23 26.16
N ARG A 434 -24.76 13.40 27.30
CA ARG A 434 -24.68 12.40 28.37
C ARG A 434 -26.01 12.24 29.10
N ARG A 435 -26.21 11.04 29.66
CA ARG A 435 -27.34 10.77 30.55
C ARG A 435 -27.22 11.49 31.89
N ASP A 436 -26.00 11.66 32.39
CA ASP A 436 -25.67 12.40 33.60
C ASP A 436 -24.71 13.56 33.26
N PRO A 437 -25.24 14.78 33.01
CA PRO A 437 -24.43 15.92 32.59
C PRO A 437 -23.67 16.60 33.74
N ASP A 438 -24.01 16.31 35.00
CA ASP A 438 -23.41 16.97 36.19
C ASP A 438 -22.43 16.07 36.93
N ALA A 439 -22.15 14.87 36.40
CA ALA A 439 -21.12 14.00 36.91
C ALA A 439 -19.75 14.71 36.99
N ALA A 440 -18.99 14.45 38.04
CA ALA A 440 -17.65 15.04 38.25
C ALA A 440 -16.65 14.76 37.10
N HIS A 441 -16.93 13.73 36.28
CA HIS A 441 -16.13 13.34 35.12
C HIS A 441 -16.74 13.79 33.78
N ALA A 442 -17.76 14.66 33.79
CA ALA A 442 -18.41 15.20 32.59
C ALA A 442 -17.61 16.35 31.95
N SER A 443 -16.72 17.01 32.69
CA SER A 443 -15.79 18.03 32.20
C SER A 443 -14.34 17.60 32.38
N ILE A 444 -13.43 18.26 31.66
CA ILE A 444 -11.99 18.02 31.80
C ILE A 444 -11.53 18.56 33.15
N GLY A 445 -11.12 17.66 34.05
CA GLY A 445 -10.55 18.04 35.35
C GLY A 445 -9.11 18.51 35.20
N ILE A 446 -8.24 17.61 34.72
CA ILE A 446 -6.82 17.91 34.51
C ILE A 446 -6.30 17.31 33.19
N ALA A 447 -5.47 18.08 32.49
CA ALA A 447 -4.75 17.67 31.29
C ALA A 447 -3.28 17.30 31.61
N LEU A 448 -2.83 16.14 31.16
CA LEU A 448 -1.46 15.64 31.38
C LEU A 448 -0.69 15.64 30.06
N ALA A 449 0.47 16.31 30.00
CA ALA A 449 1.27 16.43 28.78
C ALA A 449 2.77 16.19 29.01
N ASP A 450 3.49 15.79 27.96
CA ASP A 450 4.93 15.56 28.03
C ASP A 450 5.73 16.87 28.13
N ASN A 451 7.02 16.73 28.43
CA ASN A 451 8.00 17.80 28.38
C ASN A 451 8.14 18.45 27.00
N GLY A 452 7.79 17.74 25.92
CA GLY A 452 7.73 18.31 24.58
C GLY A 452 6.74 19.48 24.45
N TYR A 453 5.78 19.61 25.37
CA TYR A 453 4.78 20.68 25.40
C TYR A 453 5.12 21.81 26.40
N CYS A 454 6.22 21.72 27.13
CA CYS A 454 6.53 22.67 28.20
C CYS A 454 7.00 24.02 27.64
N SER A 455 6.21 25.07 27.88
CA SER A 455 6.56 26.47 27.63
C SER A 455 5.79 27.38 28.58
N ASP A 456 6.32 28.56 28.90
CA ASP A 456 5.62 29.50 29.79
C ASP A 456 4.25 29.91 29.23
N ALA A 457 4.13 30.02 27.91
CA ALA A 457 2.87 30.27 27.22
C ALA A 457 1.85 29.14 27.44
N ASN A 458 2.28 27.88 27.42
CA ASN A 458 1.39 26.74 27.64
C ASN A 458 1.00 26.54 29.11
N LEU A 459 1.92 26.85 30.03
CA LEU A 459 1.68 26.78 31.47
C LEU A 459 0.67 27.84 31.94
N THR A 460 0.65 28.99 31.27
CA THR A 460 -0.23 30.13 31.60
C THR A 460 -1.45 30.27 30.68
N ALA A 461 -1.58 29.42 29.66
CA ALA A 461 -2.70 29.47 28.72
C ALA A 461 -4.06 29.27 29.42
N PRO A 462 -5.15 29.87 28.92
CA PRO A 462 -6.49 29.60 29.42
C PRO A 462 -6.88 28.12 29.18
N GLY A 463 -7.92 27.65 29.88
CA GLY A 463 -8.44 26.28 29.74
C GLY A 463 -8.33 25.45 31.03
N PRO A 464 -8.54 24.12 30.95
CA PRO A 464 -8.55 23.23 32.11
C PRO A 464 -7.20 23.21 32.84
N ASP A 465 -7.18 22.78 34.11
CA ASP A 465 -5.92 22.62 34.84
C ASP A 465 -5.01 21.62 34.12
N ARG A 466 -3.69 21.77 34.27
CA ARG A 466 -2.72 20.96 33.53
C ARG A 466 -1.48 20.64 34.34
N LEU A 467 -0.91 19.47 34.06
CA LEU A 467 0.44 19.09 34.47
C LEU A 467 1.26 18.75 33.22
N ILE A 468 2.29 19.56 32.99
CA ILE A 468 3.22 19.38 31.89
C ILE A 468 4.58 19.08 32.49
N ALA A 469 5.21 17.97 32.12
CA ALA A 469 6.55 17.67 32.60
C ALA A 469 7.53 18.80 32.25
N THR A 470 8.39 19.17 33.19
CA THR A 470 9.46 20.17 32.99
C THR A 470 10.82 19.54 32.67
N GLY A 471 10.87 18.21 32.61
CA GLY A 471 12.10 17.44 32.43
C GLY A 471 11.83 15.96 32.22
N LYS A 472 12.87 15.13 32.37
CA LYS A 472 12.72 13.68 32.20
C LYS A 472 11.91 13.08 33.35
N THR A 473 10.98 12.19 33.03
CA THR A 473 10.09 11.52 34.00
C THR A 473 10.82 10.87 35.16
N ARG A 474 11.96 10.21 34.90
CA ARG A 474 12.76 9.56 35.96
C ARG A 474 13.33 10.57 36.96
N ASP A 475 13.73 11.75 36.49
CA ASP A 475 14.37 12.77 37.31
C ASP A 475 13.29 13.46 38.16
N LEU A 476 12.11 13.69 37.58
CA LEU A 476 10.92 14.18 38.31
C LEU A 476 10.46 13.20 39.39
N HIS A 477 10.36 11.90 39.07
CA HIS A 477 9.99 10.87 40.04
C HIS A 477 11.03 10.75 41.16
N HIS A 478 12.32 10.83 40.82
CA HIS A 478 13.39 10.82 41.82
C HIS A 478 13.22 12.00 42.78
N THR A 479 13.08 13.23 42.27
CA THR A 479 12.87 14.42 43.09
C THR A 479 11.65 14.28 44.01
N ALA A 480 10.51 13.83 43.47
CA ALA A 480 9.30 13.61 44.27
C ALA A 480 9.45 12.53 45.36
N THR A 481 10.39 11.59 45.19
CA THR A 481 10.65 10.54 46.18
C THR A 481 11.68 10.98 47.22
N THR A 482 12.77 11.63 46.78
CA THR A 482 13.91 11.96 47.65
C THR A 482 13.74 13.28 48.40
N ASN A 483 13.06 14.26 47.79
CA ASN A 483 12.84 15.58 48.38
C ASN A 483 11.47 16.12 47.94
N PRO A 484 10.36 15.53 48.44
CA PRO A 484 9.02 15.92 48.04
C PRO A 484 8.73 17.36 48.44
N ALA A 485 8.20 18.13 47.48
CA ALA A 485 7.60 19.43 47.76
C ALA A 485 6.32 19.25 48.57
N THR A 486 5.99 20.22 49.43
CA THR A 486 4.75 20.22 50.23
C THR A 486 4.02 21.56 50.11
N GLY A 487 2.69 21.51 50.11
CA GLY A 487 1.86 22.71 49.99
C GLY A 487 1.80 23.30 48.57
N PRO A 488 1.21 24.50 48.42
CA PRO A 488 1.16 25.21 47.15
C PRO A 488 2.56 25.77 46.77
N PRO A 489 2.83 26.00 45.47
CA PRO A 489 4.04 26.67 45.04
C PRO A 489 4.10 28.12 45.57
N PRO A 490 5.30 28.71 45.73
CA PRO A 490 5.45 30.11 46.13
C PRO A 490 4.76 31.07 45.13
N ASP A 491 4.06 32.09 45.62
CA ASP A 491 3.31 33.03 44.77
C ASP A 491 4.20 33.85 43.82
N THR A 492 5.51 33.97 44.13
CA THR A 492 6.50 34.69 43.30
C THR A 492 7.23 33.79 42.30
N ALA A 493 6.93 32.49 42.27
CA ALA A 493 7.63 31.53 41.42
C ALA A 493 7.31 31.76 39.94
N ALA A 494 8.32 31.60 39.07
CA ALA A 494 8.06 31.61 37.63
C ALA A 494 7.14 30.43 37.24
N PRO A 495 6.35 30.52 36.15
CA PRO A 495 5.41 29.46 35.77
C PRO A 495 6.03 28.06 35.69
N HIS A 496 7.25 27.98 35.14
CA HIS A 496 8.03 26.75 35.07
C HIS A 496 8.40 26.20 36.46
N GLU A 497 8.84 27.06 37.39
CA GLU A 497 9.21 26.67 38.76
C GLU A 497 7.99 26.22 39.55
N ALA A 498 6.86 26.92 39.41
CA ALA A 498 5.60 26.54 40.01
C ALA A 498 5.13 25.16 39.51
N MET A 499 5.27 24.88 38.20
CA MET A 499 4.95 23.56 37.64
C MET A 499 5.90 22.46 38.15
N GLN A 500 7.20 22.75 38.21
CA GLN A 500 8.18 21.83 38.77
C GLN A 500 7.89 21.51 40.25
N HIS A 501 7.47 22.50 41.04
CA HIS A 501 7.03 22.29 42.42
C HIS A 501 5.82 21.35 42.48
N ARG A 502 4.77 21.62 41.67
CA ARG A 502 3.57 20.77 41.59
C ARG A 502 3.92 19.31 41.24
N LEU A 503 4.81 19.09 40.27
CA LEU A 503 5.26 17.75 39.86
C LEU A 503 6.11 17.04 40.93
N SER A 504 6.77 17.80 41.80
CA SER A 504 7.60 17.27 42.88
C SER A 504 6.80 16.91 44.13
N THR A 505 5.51 17.27 44.18
CA THR A 505 4.62 16.80 45.25
C THR A 505 4.26 15.31 45.05
N PRO A 506 4.04 14.53 46.12
CA PRO A 506 3.62 13.13 45.99
C PRO A 506 2.34 12.96 45.16
N ASP A 507 1.35 13.83 45.36
CA ASP A 507 0.08 13.80 44.64
C ASP A 507 0.25 14.15 43.16
N GLY A 508 1.04 15.19 42.85
CA GLY A 508 1.36 15.58 41.48
C GLY A 508 2.14 14.51 40.72
N ALA A 509 3.09 13.86 41.38
CA ALA A 509 3.83 12.73 40.82
C ALA A 509 2.93 11.51 40.55
N ALA A 510 2.04 11.18 41.49
CA ALA A 510 1.07 10.09 41.32
C ALA A 510 0.08 10.37 40.18
N LEU A 511 -0.38 11.62 40.06
CA LEU A 511 -1.28 12.07 39.00
C LEU A 511 -0.59 12.05 37.63
N TYR A 512 0.64 12.58 37.54
CA TYR A 512 1.41 12.58 36.30
C TYR A 512 1.76 11.16 35.82
N LYS A 513 2.02 10.22 36.75
CA LYS A 513 2.26 8.81 36.42
C LYS A 513 1.12 8.17 35.62
N LYS A 514 -0.12 8.64 35.80
CA LYS A 514 -1.29 8.16 35.04
C LYS A 514 -1.17 8.47 33.54
N ARG A 515 -0.45 9.53 33.14
CA ARG A 515 -0.28 9.92 31.72
C ARG A 515 0.19 8.74 30.86
N GLY A 516 1.28 8.09 31.27
CA GLY A 516 1.88 6.98 30.52
C GLY A 516 0.91 5.80 30.39
N ALA A 517 0.21 5.46 31.49
CA ALA A 517 -0.80 4.39 31.48
C ALA A 517 -2.03 4.71 30.63
N THR A 518 -2.34 5.98 30.38
CA THR A 518 -3.48 6.40 29.57
C THR A 518 -3.16 6.45 28.07
N ILE A 519 -2.16 7.22 27.65
CA ILE A 519 -1.98 7.53 26.21
C ILE A 519 -1.04 6.57 25.48
N GLU A 520 -0.05 5.98 26.15
CA GLU A 520 0.91 5.08 25.50
C GLU A 520 0.25 3.79 24.97
N PRO A 521 -0.70 3.15 25.69
CA PRO A 521 -1.42 1.98 25.15
C PRO A 521 -2.22 2.32 23.89
N ILE A 522 -2.78 3.52 23.82
CA ILE A 522 -3.55 3.99 22.65
C ILE A 522 -2.61 4.19 21.47
N ASN A 523 -1.49 4.88 21.68
CA ASN A 523 -0.45 5.05 20.67
C ASN A 523 0.10 3.71 20.16
N GLY A 524 0.32 2.76 21.06
CA GLY A 524 0.68 1.38 20.73
C GLY A 524 -0.41 0.69 19.92
N HIS A 525 -1.67 0.79 20.34
CA HIS A 525 -2.81 0.16 19.65
C HIS A 525 -3.00 0.72 18.23
N LEU A 526 -2.97 2.05 18.05
CA LEU A 526 -3.07 2.67 16.74
C LEU A 526 -1.94 2.20 15.81
N LYS A 527 -0.71 2.14 16.31
CA LYS A 527 0.46 1.77 15.49
C LYS A 527 0.54 0.27 15.21
N ASP A 528 0.30 -0.57 16.21
CA ASP A 528 0.65 -1.99 16.16
C ASP A 528 -0.57 -2.91 15.98
N CYS A 529 -1.71 -2.56 16.55
CA CYS A 529 -2.95 -3.34 16.37
C CYS A 529 -3.72 -2.91 15.12
N ILE A 530 -3.97 -1.60 14.96
CA ILE A 530 -4.61 -1.05 13.74
C ILE A 530 -3.59 -0.99 12.58
N GLY A 531 -2.30 -0.94 12.90
CA GLY A 531 -1.24 -0.93 11.90
C GLY A 531 -0.95 0.45 11.31
N LEU A 532 -1.36 1.56 11.95
CA LEU A 532 -1.21 2.94 11.50
C LEU A 532 0.23 3.47 11.70
N ARG A 533 1.23 2.70 11.25
CA ARG A 533 2.64 3.15 11.19
C ARG A 533 2.91 4.04 9.97
N ALA A 534 2.10 3.88 8.94
CA ALA A 534 2.08 4.73 7.76
C ALA A 534 0.64 4.93 7.27
N PHE A 535 0.33 6.14 6.81
CA PHE A 535 -0.93 6.45 6.11
C PHE A 535 -0.98 5.73 4.76
N LEU A 536 -2.20 5.36 4.35
CA LEU A 536 -2.45 4.83 3.01
C LEU A 536 -2.70 5.97 2.01
N LEU A 537 -3.30 7.06 2.49
CA LEU A 537 -3.63 8.24 1.71
C LEU A 537 -2.46 9.25 1.68
N ARG A 538 -2.61 10.29 0.87
CA ARG A 538 -1.61 11.37 0.68
C ARG A 538 -2.30 12.72 0.80
N GLY A 539 -1.56 13.71 1.28
CA GLY A 539 -2.09 15.05 1.59
C GLY A 539 -2.62 15.12 3.02
N LEU A 540 -2.55 16.31 3.61
CA LEU A 540 -2.86 16.52 5.03
C LEU A 540 -4.32 16.14 5.35
N HIS A 541 -5.26 16.63 4.55
CA HIS A 541 -6.70 16.39 4.75
C HIS A 541 -7.07 14.90 4.67
N ALA A 542 -6.52 14.17 3.70
CA ALA A 542 -6.82 12.75 3.54
C ALA A 542 -6.18 11.90 4.66
N CYS A 543 -4.96 12.24 5.09
CA CYS A 543 -4.33 11.59 6.24
C CYS A 543 -5.09 11.89 7.54
N GLN A 544 -5.61 13.11 7.71
CA GLN A 544 -6.42 13.51 8.86
C GLN A 544 -7.69 12.67 8.96
N ALA A 545 -8.39 12.50 7.84
CA ALA A 545 -9.56 11.65 7.74
C ALA A 545 -9.24 10.18 8.07
N GLU A 546 -8.08 9.66 7.64
CA GLU A 546 -7.62 8.31 8.00
C GLU A 546 -7.30 8.20 9.51
N LEU A 547 -6.75 9.25 10.14
CA LEU A 547 -6.54 9.30 11.59
C LEU A 547 -7.88 9.23 12.33
N HIS A 548 -8.90 9.97 11.90
CA HIS A 548 -10.24 9.90 12.50
C HIS A 548 -10.88 8.53 12.32
N LEU A 549 -10.73 7.90 11.15
CA LEU A 549 -11.17 6.52 10.92
C LEU A 549 -10.47 5.53 11.87
N ALA A 550 -9.18 5.71 12.12
CA ALA A 550 -8.47 4.88 13.10
C ALA A 550 -8.91 5.16 14.55
N ALA A 551 -9.17 6.43 14.89
CA ALA A 551 -9.61 6.83 16.22
C ALA A 551 -11.03 6.32 16.54
N LEU A 552 -11.97 6.44 15.59
CA LEU A 552 -13.33 5.91 15.77
C LEU A 552 -13.31 4.38 15.91
N THR A 553 -12.48 3.70 15.12
CA THR A 553 -12.31 2.24 15.20
C THR A 553 -11.75 1.84 16.57
N HIS A 554 -10.75 2.57 17.06
CA HIS A 554 -10.21 2.32 18.39
C HIS A 554 -11.29 2.46 19.48
N ASN A 555 -12.11 3.50 19.42
CA ASN A 555 -13.20 3.72 20.36
C ASN A 555 -14.25 2.59 20.31
N ILE A 556 -14.64 2.12 19.12
CA ILE A 556 -15.57 0.97 18.97
C ILE A 556 -14.97 -0.29 19.57
N ARG A 557 -13.69 -0.57 19.28
CA ARG A 557 -13.00 -1.74 19.85
C ARG A 557 -12.88 -1.65 21.37
N ARG A 558 -12.64 -0.45 21.91
CA ARG A 558 -12.62 -0.21 23.35
C ARG A 558 -13.98 -0.48 23.97
N LEU A 559 -15.06 0.00 23.34
CA LEU A 559 -16.44 -0.27 23.75
C LEU A 559 -16.74 -1.78 23.77
N HIS A 560 -16.32 -2.53 22.75
CA HIS A 560 -16.44 -4.01 22.71
C HIS A 560 -15.72 -4.67 23.89
N THR A 561 -14.48 -4.25 24.17
CA THR A 561 -13.72 -4.83 25.28
C THR A 561 -14.37 -4.55 26.63
N LEU A 562 -14.93 -3.36 26.82
CA LEU A 562 -15.59 -2.99 28.08
C LEU A 562 -16.91 -3.73 28.26
N THR A 563 -17.70 -3.90 27.20
CA THR A 563 -19.00 -4.59 27.25
C THR A 563 -18.87 -6.11 27.42
N THR A 564 -17.83 -6.72 26.89
CA THR A 564 -17.57 -8.18 27.02
C THR A 564 -16.81 -8.58 28.28
N SER A 565 -16.15 -7.64 28.96
CA SER A 565 -15.39 -7.92 30.20
C SER A 565 -16.22 -7.74 31.48
N THR A 566 -17.49 -7.33 31.35
CA THR A 566 -18.48 -7.21 32.44
C THR A 566 -19.40 -8.42 32.40
#